data_AF-A0A0G9K9L4-F1
#
_entry.id   AF-A0A0G9K9L4-F1
#
_cell.length_a   1.000
_cell.length_b   1.000
_cell.length_c   1.000
_cell.angle_alpha   90.00
_cell.angle_beta   90.00
_cell.angle_gamma   90.00
#
_symmetry.space_group_name_H-M   'P 1'
#
loop_
_entity.id
_entity.type
_entity.pdbx_description
1 polymer ?
#
loop_
_entity_poly.entity_id
_entity_poly.type
_entity_poly.pdbx_seq_one_letter_code
_entity_poly.pdbx_strand_id
1 'polypeptide(L)'
;MFKQVKSAVFWYYLYKFRKRVTLIFLLLIIALFVNVIYADIVEYLKLKEKLEYLEIALISKWLIIIFNIGISIYLILALFKKEETGSSKKEKIVEKETIKKEKFTQREKEFLNKKNIRSKADILLDK
;
A
#
# COMPACT_ATOMS: atom_id res chain seq x y z
N MET A 1 -24.34 25.33 2.20
CA MET A 1 -24.23 23.96 1.64
C MET A 1 -22.85 23.60 1.09
N PHE A 2 -22.19 24.42 0.27
CA PHE A 2 -20.87 24.08 -0.34
C PHE A 2 -19.73 23.73 0.63
N LYS A 3 -19.70 24.29 1.85
CA LYS A 3 -18.66 23.97 2.86
C LYS A 3 -18.73 22.51 3.34
N GLN A 4 -19.93 21.94 3.46
CA GLN A 4 -20.12 20.57 3.93
C GLN A 4 -19.75 19.54 2.85
N VAL A 5 -20.11 19.81 1.59
CA VAL A 5 -19.77 18.94 0.46
C VAL A 5 -18.25 18.86 0.26
N LYS A 6 -17.55 20.00 0.38
CA LYS A 6 -16.08 20.03 0.30
C LYS A 6 -15.41 19.24 1.43
N SER A 7 -15.97 19.29 2.65
CA SER A 7 -15.48 18.51 3.78
C SER A 7 -15.64 17.00 3.54
N ALA A 8 -16.79 16.55 3.04
CA ALA A 8 -17.03 15.14 2.74
C ALA A 8 -16.07 14.59 1.68
N VAL A 9 -15.81 15.37 0.62
CA VAL A 9 -14.84 15.01 -0.43
C VAL A 9 -13.43 14.91 0.15
N PHE A 10 -13.04 15.85 1.02
CA PHE A 10 -11.75 15.82 1.69
C PHE A 10 -11.57 14.55 2.54
N TRP A 11 -12.55 14.22 3.39
CA TRP A 11 -12.55 13.01 4.22
C TRP A 11 -12.51 11.73 3.37
N TYR A 12 -13.24 11.70 2.26
CA TYR A 12 -13.23 10.57 1.33
C TYR A 12 -11.83 10.31 0.77
N TYR A 13 -11.12 11.34 0.30
CA TYR A 13 -9.75 11.18 -0.21
C TYR A 13 -8.73 10.84 0.88
N LEU A 14 -8.88 11.43 2.07
CA LEU A 14 -8.08 11.08 3.25
C LEU A 14 -8.20 9.59 3.58
N TYR A 15 -9.42 9.06 3.58
CA TYR A 15 -9.67 7.64 3.83
C TYR A 15 -9.18 6.75 2.69
N LYS A 16 -9.48 7.11 1.43
CA LYS A 16 -9.07 6.38 0.23
C LYS A 16 -7.54 6.22 0.15
N PHE A 17 -6.78 7.23 0.56
CA PHE A 17 -5.32 7.24 0.52
C PHE A 17 -4.66 7.12 1.89
N ARG A 18 -5.38 6.66 2.93
CA ARG A 18 -4.96 6.64 4.34
C ARG A 18 -3.52 6.19 4.57
N LYS A 19 -3.10 5.06 3.99
CA LYS A 19 -1.75 4.50 4.18
C LYS A 19 -0.64 5.47 3.77
N ARG A 20 -0.86 6.21 2.68
CA ARG A 20 0.13 7.17 2.16
C ARG A 20 0.06 8.50 2.89
N VAL A 21 -1.15 8.94 3.24
CA VAL A 21 -1.33 10.15 4.08
C VAL A 21 -0.66 9.95 5.44
N THR A 22 -0.78 8.77 6.07
CA THR A 22 -0.05 8.45 7.30
C THR A 22 1.47 8.52 7.11
N LEU A 23 2.00 8.05 5.97
CA LEU A 23 3.44 8.16 5.67
C LEU A 23 3.88 9.61 5.48
N ILE A 24 3.11 10.42 4.76
CA ILE A 24 3.38 11.86 4.58
C ILE A 24 3.32 12.59 5.94
N PHE A 25 2.34 12.25 6.77
CA PHE A 25 2.22 12.81 8.11
C PHE A 25 3.41 12.43 9.00
N LEU A 26 3.86 11.17 8.94
CA LEU A 26 5.08 10.72 9.63
C LEU A 26 6.32 11.49 9.14
N LEU A 27 6.45 11.69 7.83
CA LEU A 27 7.54 12.47 7.23
C LEU A 27 7.53 13.93 7.73
N LEU A 28 6.35 14.54 7.84
CA LEU A 28 6.18 15.87 8.43
C LEU A 28 6.64 15.93 9.88
N ILE A 29 6.28 14.94 10.70
CA ILE A 29 6.74 14.85 12.09
C ILE A 29 8.28 14.79 12.13
N ILE A 30 8.89 13.95 11.30
CA ILE A 30 10.36 13.84 11.23
C ILE A 30 10.99 15.20 10.87
N ALA A 31 10.40 15.93 9.90
CA ALA A 31 10.90 17.25 9.52
C ALA A 31 10.83 18.28 10.67
N LEU A 32 9.83 18.19 11.55
CA LEU A 32 9.76 19.02 12.76
C LEU A 32 10.85 18.64 13.77
N PHE A 33 11.08 17.35 13.99
CA PHE A 33 12.13 16.86 14.90
C PHE A 33 13.53 17.30 14.48
N VAL A 34 13.81 17.36 13.16
CA VAL A 34 15.11 17.82 12.65
C VAL A 34 15.45 19.23 13.14
N ASN A 35 14.46 20.13 13.27
CA ASN A 35 14.71 21.48 13.77
C ASN A 35 15.05 21.49 15.27
N VAL A 36 14.35 20.67 16.06
CA VAL A 36 14.62 20.53 17.50
C VAL A 36 16.00 19.94 17.73
N ILE A 37 16.31 18.83 17.06
CA ILE A 37 17.60 18.14 17.16
C ILE A 37 18.74 19.05 16.72
N TYR A 38 18.55 19.82 15.63
CA TYR A 38 19.56 20.78 15.19
C TYR A 38 19.84 21.85 16.24
N ALA A 39 18.82 22.36 16.93
CA ALA A 39 19.00 23.36 17.97
C ALA A 39 19.86 22.80 19.13
N ASP A 40 19.53 21.59 19.60
CA ASP A 40 20.28 20.90 20.65
C ASP A 40 21.73 20.64 20.23
N ILE A 41 21.95 20.17 18.99
CA ILE A 41 23.30 19.92 18.46
C ILE A 41 24.11 21.22 18.41
N VAL A 42 23.52 22.33 17.95
CA VAL A 42 24.20 23.63 17.88
C VAL A 42 24.56 24.13 19.27
N GLU A 43 23.65 24.01 20.24
CA GLU A 43 23.92 24.39 21.63
C GLU A 43 25.04 23.55 22.24
N TYR A 44 24.98 22.23 22.04
CA TYR A 44 26.02 21.31 22.50
C TYR A 44 27.39 21.61 21.89
N LEU A 45 27.46 21.89 20.58
CA LEU A 45 28.70 22.21 19.90
C LEU A 45 29.29 23.55 20.36
N LYS A 46 28.43 24.55 20.64
CA LYS A 46 28.85 25.84 21.21
C LYS A 46 29.45 25.67 22.61
N LEU A 47 28.82 24.86 23.47
CA LEU A 47 29.33 24.55 24.82
C LEU A 47 30.69 23.86 24.81
N LYS A 48 30.99 23.09 23.75
CA LYS A 48 32.26 22.38 23.58
C LYS A 48 33.31 23.18 22.80
N GLU A 49 33.00 24.40 22.37
CA GLU A 49 33.84 25.26 21.51
C GLU A 49 34.27 24.59 20.19
N LYS A 50 33.54 23.55 19.72
CA LYS A 50 33.87 22.81 18.49
C LYS A 50 33.07 23.31 17.29
N LEU A 51 33.36 24.54 16.88
CA LEU A 51 32.63 25.21 15.80
C LEU A 51 32.85 24.60 14.41
N GLU A 52 33.92 23.85 14.20
CA GLU A 52 34.22 23.16 12.94
C GLU A 52 33.09 22.18 12.52
N TYR A 53 32.43 21.54 13.48
CA TYR A 53 31.33 20.62 13.19
C TYR A 53 30.00 21.33 12.90
N LEU A 54 29.91 22.65 13.11
CA LEU A 54 28.69 23.41 12.88
C LEU A 54 28.32 23.42 11.39
N GLU A 55 29.32 23.52 10.52
CA GLU A 55 29.13 23.51 9.06
C GLU A 55 28.56 22.17 8.60
N ILE A 56 29.15 21.06 9.07
CA ILE A 56 28.68 19.71 8.80
C ILE A 56 27.26 19.52 9.34
N ALA A 57 26.97 20.02 10.55
CA ALA A 57 25.64 19.95 11.14
C ALA A 57 24.60 20.70 10.27
N LEU A 58 24.96 21.88 9.75
CA LEU A 58 24.10 22.66 8.87
C LEU A 58 23.81 21.92 7.54
N ILE A 59 24.84 21.36 6.91
CA ILE A 59 24.70 20.58 5.67
C ILE A 59 23.81 19.36 5.92
N SER A 60 24.04 18.64 7.02
CA SER A 60 23.26 17.45 7.38
C SER A 60 21.77 17.79 7.59
N LYS A 61 21.46 18.93 8.21
CA LYS A 61 20.08 19.42 8.39
C LYS A 61 19.38 19.56 7.04
N TRP A 62 20.00 20.26 6.09
CA TRP A 62 19.42 20.49 4.77
C TRP A 62 19.30 19.21 3.95
N LEU A 63 20.28 18.31 4.05
CA LEU A 63 20.24 17.01 3.40
C LEU A 63 19.03 16.20 3.85
N ILE A 64 18.73 16.18 5.16
CA ILE A 64 17.56 15.49 5.70
C ILE A 64 16.25 16.15 5.22
N ILE A 65 16.17 17.48 5.20
CA ILE A 65 14.99 18.22 4.74
C ILE A 65 14.70 17.93 3.26
N ILE A 66 15.72 18.01 2.40
CA ILE A 66 15.60 17.74 0.96
C ILE A 66 15.19 16.28 0.74
N PHE A 67 15.81 15.33 1.45
CA PHE A 67 15.45 13.93 1.37
C PHE A 67 13.99 13.67 1.76
N ASN A 68 13.50 14.32 2.81
CA ASN A 68 12.12 14.22 3.28
C ASN A 68 11.11 14.76 2.24
N ILE A 69 11.43 15.91 1.64
CA ILE A 69 10.67 16.50 0.53
C ILE A 69 10.67 15.56 -0.70
N GLY A 70 11.83 15.01 -1.06
CA GLY A 70 11.98 14.07 -2.17
C GLY A 70 11.12 12.83 -2.01
N ILE A 71 11.12 12.21 -0.83
CA ILE A 71 10.26 11.07 -0.51
C ILE A 71 8.78 11.47 -0.58
N SER A 72 8.43 12.65 -0.06
CA SER A 72 7.04 13.12 -0.09
C SER A 72 6.53 13.29 -1.53
N ILE A 73 7.34 13.89 -2.42
CA ILE A 73 7.04 14.01 -3.85
C ILE A 73 6.94 12.62 -4.49
N TYR A 74 7.87 11.71 -4.21
CA TYR A 74 7.85 10.34 -4.72
C TYR A 74 6.55 9.61 -4.34
N LEU A 75 6.09 9.73 -3.09
CA LEU A 75 4.86 9.10 -2.63
C LEU A 75 3.62 9.63 -3.37
N ILE A 76 3.63 10.92 -3.72
CA ILE A 76 2.59 11.57 -4.53
C ILE A 76 2.66 11.09 -5.98
N LEU A 77 3.84 11.08 -6.61
CA LEU A 77 4.02 10.58 -7.98
C LEU A 77 3.63 9.11 -8.12
N ALA A 78 3.93 8.30 -7.11
CA ALA A 78 3.52 6.90 -7.06
C ALA A 78 1.99 6.70 -6.94
N LEU A 79 1.19 7.76 -6.76
CA LEU A 79 -0.28 7.68 -6.85
C LEU A 79 -0.71 7.55 -8.32
N PHE A 80 -0.10 8.35 -9.19
CA PHE A 80 -0.43 8.40 -10.61
C PHE A 80 0.05 7.16 -11.37
N LYS A 81 1.12 6.52 -10.90
CA LYS A 81 1.71 5.34 -11.57
C LYS A 81 0.93 4.03 -11.41
N LYS A 82 -0.15 3.99 -10.59
CA LYS A 82 -0.78 2.71 -10.19
C LYS A 82 -1.90 2.22 -11.12
N GLU A 83 -2.28 2.96 -12.15
CA GLU A 83 -3.42 2.56 -13.00
C GLU A 83 -3.05 1.64 -14.17
N GLU A 84 -1.76 1.51 -14.54
CA GLU A 84 -1.38 0.72 -15.73
C GLU A 84 -1.00 -0.74 -15.45
N THR A 85 -0.86 -1.18 -14.20
CA THR A 85 -0.39 -2.54 -13.85
C THR A 85 -1.34 -3.28 -12.91
N GLY A 86 -2.64 -3.10 -13.15
CA GLY A 86 -3.73 -3.59 -12.30
C GLY A 86 -4.35 -4.93 -12.69
N SER A 87 -3.97 -5.57 -13.80
CA SER A 87 -4.56 -6.85 -14.22
C SER A 87 -3.85 -8.08 -13.63
N SER A 88 -2.52 -8.10 -13.55
CA SER A 88 -1.80 -9.38 -13.33
C SER A 88 -1.63 -9.84 -11.86
N LYS A 89 -1.99 -9.03 -10.86
CA LYS A 89 -1.84 -9.41 -9.43
C LYS A 89 -3.14 -9.72 -8.69
N LYS A 90 -4.30 -9.30 -9.20
CA LYS A 90 -5.59 -9.70 -8.64
C LYS A 90 -6.00 -11.11 -9.08
N GLU A 91 -5.62 -11.53 -10.28
CA GLU A 91 -5.91 -12.88 -10.79
C GLU A 91 -5.26 -13.98 -9.93
N LYS A 92 -4.00 -13.82 -9.49
CA LYS A 92 -3.33 -14.84 -8.65
C LYS A 92 -3.93 -15.06 -7.25
N ILE A 93 -4.70 -14.10 -6.72
CA ILE A 93 -5.37 -14.24 -5.42
C ILE A 93 -6.75 -14.88 -5.61
N VAL A 94 -7.48 -14.47 -6.65
CA VAL A 94 -8.78 -15.07 -7.00
C VAL A 94 -8.62 -16.53 -7.42
N GLU A 95 -7.57 -16.87 -8.18
CA GLU A 95 -7.29 -18.24 -8.62
C GLU A 95 -6.92 -19.18 -7.46
N LYS A 96 -6.29 -18.68 -6.39
CA LYS A 96 -6.00 -19.48 -5.18
C LYS A 96 -7.22 -19.69 -4.29
N GLU A 97 -8.20 -18.79 -4.32
CA GLU A 97 -9.44 -18.93 -3.55
C GLU A 97 -10.49 -19.81 -4.25
N THR A 98 -10.53 -19.84 -5.59
CA THR A 98 -11.40 -20.76 -6.35
C THR A 98 -10.95 -22.22 -6.20
N ILE A 99 -9.63 -22.49 -6.13
CA ILE A 99 -9.10 -23.85 -5.92
C ILE A 99 -9.51 -24.45 -4.57
N LYS A 100 -9.76 -23.63 -3.54
CA LYS A 100 -10.16 -24.11 -2.20
C LYS A 100 -11.66 -24.36 -2.03
N LYS A 101 -12.49 -24.10 -3.05
CA LYS A 101 -13.96 -24.26 -2.99
C LYS A 101 -14.53 -25.34 -3.92
N GLU A 102 -13.71 -26.18 -4.53
CA GLU A 102 -14.24 -27.35 -5.25
C GLU A 102 -14.56 -28.48 -4.27
N LYS A 103 -15.84 -28.52 -3.85
CA LYS A 103 -16.41 -29.57 -2.97
C LYS A 103 -16.60 -30.93 -3.66
N PHE A 104 -16.16 -31.10 -4.90
CA PHE A 104 -16.46 -32.29 -5.71
C PHE A 104 -15.20 -33.04 -6.09
N THR A 105 -15.21 -34.34 -5.83
CA THR A 105 -14.19 -35.31 -6.24
C THR A 105 -14.20 -35.44 -7.76
N GLN A 106 -13.08 -35.83 -8.39
CA GLN A 106 -12.98 -35.98 -9.86
C GLN A 106 -14.11 -36.84 -10.45
N ARG A 107 -14.48 -37.92 -9.74
CA ARG A 107 -15.60 -38.80 -10.09
C ARG A 107 -16.95 -38.07 -10.12
N GLU A 108 -17.20 -37.15 -9.19
CA GLU A 108 -18.47 -36.40 -9.09
C GLU A 108 -18.59 -35.36 -10.20
N LYS A 109 -17.46 -34.79 -10.65
CA LYS A 109 -17.42 -33.88 -11.80
C LYS A 109 -17.75 -34.60 -13.10
N GLU A 110 -17.29 -35.85 -13.27
CA GLU A 110 -17.67 -36.68 -14.42
C GLU A 110 -19.16 -37.01 -14.44
N PHE A 111 -19.78 -37.23 -13.26
CA PHE A 111 -21.22 -37.45 -13.17
C PHE A 111 -22.06 -36.21 -13.49
N LEU A 112 -21.63 -35.03 -13.03
CA LEU A 112 -22.33 -33.76 -13.30
C LEU A 112 -22.37 -33.43 -14.80
N ASN A 113 -21.30 -33.73 -15.53
CA ASN A 113 -21.18 -33.39 -16.95
C ASN A 113 -21.67 -34.50 -17.91
N LYS A 114 -22.22 -35.60 -17.38
CA LYS A 114 -22.67 -36.72 -18.21
C LYS A 114 -24.06 -36.45 -18.76
N LYS A 115 -24.18 -36.35 -20.09
CA LYS A 115 -25.46 -36.10 -20.80
C LYS A 115 -26.57 -37.13 -20.53
N ASN A 116 -26.24 -38.37 -20.16
CA ASN A 116 -27.21 -39.40 -19.79
C ASN A 116 -26.68 -40.31 -18.67
N ILE A 117 -27.37 -40.32 -17.54
CA ILE A 117 -27.09 -41.19 -16.39
C ILE A 117 -27.87 -42.48 -16.60
N ARG A 118 -27.21 -43.52 -17.14
CA ARG A 118 -27.82 -44.84 -17.29
C ARG A 118 -27.61 -45.65 -16.02
N SER A 119 -28.68 -46.25 -15.50
CA SER A 119 -28.62 -47.14 -14.34
C SER A 119 -28.11 -48.52 -14.75
N LYS A 120 -27.74 -49.35 -13.77
CA LYS A 120 -27.36 -50.75 -14.05
C LYS A 120 -28.50 -51.56 -14.68
N ALA A 121 -29.75 -51.19 -14.42
CA ALA A 121 -30.92 -51.83 -15.02
C ALA A 121 -31.06 -51.47 -16.51
N ASP A 122 -30.78 -50.21 -16.88
CA ASP A 122 -30.84 -49.76 -18.28
C ASP A 122 -29.77 -50.45 -19.14
N ILE A 123 -28.58 -50.72 -18.57
CA ILE A 123 -27.50 -51.44 -19.26
C ILE A 123 -27.87 -52.92 -19.50
N LEU A 124 -28.71 -53.50 -18.64
CA LEU A 124 -29.16 -54.89 -18.77
C LEU A 124 -30.31 -55.06 -19.76
N LEU A 125 -31.09 -54.00 -20.01
CA LEU A 125 -32.15 -54.00 -21.03
C LEU A 125 -31.61 -53.80 -22.46
N ASP A 126 -30.45 -53.16 -22.61
CA ASP A 126 -29.77 -52.95 -23.91
C ASP A 126 -28.97 -54.19 -24.37
N LYS A 127 -28.89 -55.27 -23.57
CA LYS A 127 -28.11 -56.48 -23.83
C LYS A 127 -29.00 -57.66 -24.21
#